data_AF-A0A832TP96-F1
#
_entry.id   AF-A0A832TP96-F1
#
_cell.length_a   1.000
_cell.length_b   1.000
_cell.length_c   1.000
_cell.angle_alpha   90.00
_cell.angle_beta   90.00
_cell.angle_gamma   90.00
#
_symmetry.space_group_name_H-M   'P 1'
#
loop_
_entity.id
_entity.type
_entity.pdbx_description
1 polymer ?
#
loop_
_entity_poly.entity_id
_entity_poly.type
_entity_poly.pdbx_seq_one_letter_code
_entity_poly.pdbx_strand_id
1 'polypeptide(L)'
;IFDNLKKAISYIFSVHMPIAGLAVFPILFKLPLILLPAHIAFLELIIDPACSTVFEAEPEEKNIMNRPPRNLQERMFGRKNLALSMVQGVSMLIGVIAVFLYALYTGKGEVDARTLTFATLVISNLTL
;
A
#
# COMPACT_ATOMS: atom_id res chain seq x y z
N ILE A 1 20.12 6.89 -7.76
CA ILE A 1 19.10 7.75 -7.11
C ILE A 1 17.78 7.79 -7.89
N PHE A 2 17.72 8.22 -9.16
CA PHE A 2 16.43 8.37 -9.89
C PHE A 2 15.64 7.05 -10.08
N ASP A 3 16.30 5.93 -10.38
CA ASP A 3 15.62 4.62 -10.50
C ASP A 3 15.08 4.12 -9.15
N ASN A 4 15.83 4.34 -8.06
CA ASN A 4 15.39 4.04 -6.70
C ASN A 4 14.19 4.92 -6.32
N LEU A 5 14.20 6.22 -6.65
CA LEU A 5 13.04 7.11 -6.47
C LEU A 5 11.81 6.64 -7.23
N LYS A 6 11.99 6.08 -8.44
CA LYS A 6 10.88 5.57 -9.26
C LYS A 6 10.27 4.29 -8.67
N LYS A 7 11.09 3.39 -8.12
CA LYS A 7 10.63 2.22 -7.36
C LYS A 7 9.93 2.66 -6.08
N ALA A 8 10.51 3.61 -5.36
CA ALA A 8 9.98 4.18 -4.13
C ALA A 8 8.58 4.74 -4.30
N ILE A 9 8.39 5.61 -5.29
CA ILE A 9 7.08 6.19 -5.61
C ILE A 9 6.07 5.08 -5.97
N SER A 10 6.48 4.05 -6.71
CA SER A 10 5.58 2.94 -7.06
C SER A 10 5.15 2.14 -5.83
N TYR A 11 6.07 1.90 -4.88
CA TYR A 11 5.79 1.23 -3.61
C TYR A 11 4.85 2.05 -2.72
N ILE A 12 5.13 3.36 -2.57
CA ILE A 12 4.29 4.29 -1.79
C ILE A 12 2.85 4.27 -2.31
N PHE A 13 2.67 4.35 -3.64
CA PHE A 13 1.35 4.26 -4.26
C PHE A 13 0.66 2.91 -3.99
N SER A 14 1.40 1.81 -3.98
CA SER A 14 0.89 0.47 -3.69
C SER A 14 0.34 0.37 -2.27
N VAL A 15 1.07 0.89 -1.28
CA VAL A 15 0.73 0.85 0.15
C VAL A 15 -0.45 1.78 0.48
N HIS A 16 -0.49 2.97 -0.11
CA HIS A 16 -1.54 3.95 0.16
C HIS A 16 -2.88 3.58 -0.50
N MET A 17 -2.86 2.80 -1.58
CA MET A 17 -4.10 2.43 -2.29
C MET A 17 -5.08 1.62 -1.42
N PRO A 18 -4.67 0.53 -0.72
CA PRO A 18 -5.54 -0.15 0.24
C PRO A 18 -6.04 0.76 1.37
N ILE A 19 -5.19 1.63 1.92
CA ILE A 19 -5.55 2.53 3.02
C ILE A 19 -6.67 3.48 2.58
N ALA A 20 -6.48 4.16 1.43
CA ALA A 20 -7.49 5.03 0.85
C ALA A 20 -8.77 4.26 0.49
N GLY A 21 -8.63 3.07 -0.09
CA GLY A 21 -9.75 2.20 -0.43
C GLY A 21 -10.58 1.83 0.80
N LEU A 22 -9.95 1.38 1.88
CA LEU A 22 -10.62 0.98 3.12
C LEU A 22 -11.20 2.15 3.91
N ALA A 23 -10.67 3.37 3.73
CA ALA A 23 -11.26 4.57 4.31
C ALA A 23 -12.55 4.98 3.57
N VAL A 24 -12.57 4.89 2.24
CA VAL A 24 -13.71 5.32 1.41
C VAL A 24 -14.80 4.24 1.28
N PHE A 25 -14.42 2.97 1.20
CA PHE A 25 -15.32 1.84 1.00
C PHE A 25 -16.50 1.79 2.02
N PRO A 26 -16.28 1.82 3.34
CA PRO A 26 -17.38 1.72 4.30
C PRO A 26 -18.35 2.91 4.21
N ILE A 27 -17.85 4.08 3.82
CA ILE A 27 -18.68 5.28 3.62
C ILE A 27 -19.62 5.10 2.43
N LEU A 28 -19.14 4.52 1.32
CA LEU A 28 -19.96 4.26 0.13
C LEU A 28 -21.05 3.22 0.39
N PHE A 29 -20.75 2.19 1.18
CA PHE A 29 -21.66 1.07 1.46
C PHE A 29 -22.46 1.22 2.77
N LYS A 30 -22.34 2.35 3.47
CA LYS A 30 -22.94 2.59 4.80
C LYS A 30 -22.61 1.49 5.83
N LEU A 31 -21.40 0.95 5.73
CA LEU A 31 -20.88 -0.06 6.65
C LEU A 31 -20.24 0.62 7.87
N PRO A 32 -20.08 -0.10 8.99
CA PRO A 32 -19.30 0.41 10.11
C PRO A 32 -17.87 0.74 9.67
N LEU A 33 -17.30 1.80 10.25
CA LEU A 33 -15.96 2.27 9.90
C LEU A 33 -14.94 1.16 10.07
N ILE A 34 -14.29 0.76 8.97
CA ILE A 34 -13.26 -0.29 8.97
C ILE A 34 -11.99 0.22 9.65
N LEU A 35 -11.52 1.39 9.22
CA LEU A 35 -10.36 2.06 9.78
C LEU A 35 -10.79 3.32 10.52
N LEU A 36 -10.34 3.44 11.76
CA LEU A 36 -10.44 4.68 12.52
C LEU A 36 -9.25 5.60 12.18
N PRO A 37 -9.37 6.92 12.36
CA PRO A 37 -8.25 7.84 12.16
C PRO A 37 -6.98 7.43 12.91
N ALA A 38 -7.13 6.86 14.11
CA ALA A 38 -6.01 6.34 14.90
C ALA A 38 -5.29 5.15 14.22
N HIS A 39 -6.02 4.25 13.56
CA HIS A 39 -5.42 3.13 12.82
C HIS A 39 -4.61 3.63 11.62
N ILE A 40 -5.11 4.64 10.91
CA ILE A 40 -4.41 5.26 9.79
C ILE A 40 -3.13 5.93 10.28
N ALA A 41 -3.22 6.77 11.32
CA ALA A 41 -2.06 7.43 11.90
C ALA A 41 -0.98 6.43 12.38
N PHE A 42 -1.40 5.30 12.95
CA PHE A 42 -0.48 4.23 13.35
C PHE A 42 0.24 3.59 12.16
N LEU A 43 -0.48 3.32 11.07
CA LEU A 43 0.12 2.78 9.85
C LEU A 43 1.12 3.76 9.25
N GLU A 44 0.74 5.04 9.10
CA GLU A 44 1.61 6.08 8.54
C GLU A 44 2.91 6.25 9.36
N LEU A 45 2.81 6.18 10.70
CA LEU A 45 3.98 6.27 11.58
C LEU A 45 5.00 5.14 11.34
N ILE A 46 4.56 3.99 10.82
CA ILE A 46 5.45 2.87 10.46
C ILE A 46 5.90 2.99 9.00
N ILE A 47 4.98 3.32 8.10
CA ILE A 47 5.23 3.36 6.65
C ILE A 47 6.23 4.47 6.29
N ASP A 48 6.07 5.68 6.84
CA ASP A 48 6.89 6.82 6.47
C ASP A 48 8.39 6.62 6.81
N PRO A 49 8.77 6.22 8.04
CA PRO A 49 10.17 5.94 8.36
C PRO A 49 10.72 4.72 7.61
N ALA A 50 9.90 3.67 7.42
CA ALA A 50 10.31 2.48 6.69
C ALA A 50 10.63 2.83 5.22
N CYS A 51 9.77 3.62 4.57
CA CYS A 51 10.02 4.12 3.22
C CYS A 51 11.30 4.96 3.18
N SER A 52 11.45 5.94 4.08
CA SER A 52 12.63 6.82 4.09
C SER A 52 13.93 6.03 4.25
N THR A 53 13.99 5.10 5.22
CA THR A 53 15.19 4.30 5.50
C THR A 53 15.52 3.29 4.41
N VAL A 54 14.51 2.57 3.89
CA VAL A 54 14.73 1.57 2.83
C VAL A 54 15.18 2.24 1.53
N PHE A 55 14.62 3.39 1.18
CA PHE A 55 15.00 4.09 -0.06
C PHE A 55 16.32 4.85 0.06
N GLU A 56 16.66 5.39 1.23
CA GLU A 56 17.97 5.98 1.48
C GLU A 56 19.08 4.93 1.49
N ALA A 57 18.79 3.71 1.97
CA ALA A 57 19.75 2.61 2.05
C ALA A 57 19.85 1.75 0.77
N GLU A 58 19.01 1.99 -0.25
CA GLU A 58 18.98 1.16 -1.46
C GLU A 58 20.27 1.37 -2.28
N PRO A 59 21.14 0.34 -2.41
CA PRO A 59 22.42 0.48 -3.08
C PRO A 59 22.24 0.79 -4.57
N GLU A 60 23.24 1.43 -5.16
CA GLU A 60 23.22 1.77 -6.57
C GLU A 60 23.12 0.51 -7.46
N GLU A 61 22.29 0.53 -8.51
CA GLU A 61 22.12 -0.65 -9.37
C GLU A 61 23.46 -1.04 -10.03
N LYS A 62 23.85 -2.32 -9.95
CA LYS A 62 25.17 -2.85 -10.41
C LYS A 62 25.55 -2.56 -11.88
N ASN A 63 24.68 -1.94 -12.67
CA ASN A 63 24.91 -1.64 -14.09
C ASN A 63 24.59 -0.18 -14.47
N ILE A 64 24.46 0.76 -13.54
CA ILE A 64 24.12 2.17 -13.86
C ILE A 64 25.12 2.85 -14.82
N MET A 65 26.43 2.59 -14.68
CA MET A 65 27.46 3.23 -15.52
C MET A 65 27.58 2.64 -16.93
N ASN A 66 26.96 1.49 -17.20
CA ASN A 66 26.94 0.86 -18.53
C ASN A 66 25.70 1.25 -19.36
N ARG A 67 24.83 2.10 -18.82
CA ARG A 67 23.60 2.53 -19.49
C ARG A 67 23.83 3.86 -20.18
N PRO A 68 23.30 4.07 -21.40
CA PRO A 68 23.36 5.38 -22.03
C PRO A 68 22.71 6.45 -21.14
N PRO A 69 23.22 7.70 -21.15
CA PRO A 69 22.71 8.78 -20.31
C PRO A 69 21.21 9.00 -20.56
N ARG A 70 20.48 9.20 -19.46
CA ARG A 70 19.01 9.25 -19.40
C ARG A 70 18.44 10.21 -20.45
N ASN A 71 17.40 9.75 -21.16
CA ASN A 71 16.57 10.62 -21.98
C ASN A 71 15.63 11.46 -21.10
N LEU A 72 15.73 12.80 -21.16
CA LEU A 72 14.90 13.73 -20.37
C LEU A 72 13.39 13.61 -20.65
N GLN A 73 13.02 13.01 -21.79
CA GLN A 73 11.63 12.77 -22.21
C GLN A 73 11.06 11.46 -21.68
N GLU A 74 11.87 10.63 -21.02
CA GLU A 74 11.41 9.36 -20.49
C GLU A 74 10.53 9.57 -19.25
N ARG A 75 9.31 9.03 -19.28
CA ARG A 75 8.34 9.22 -18.19
C ARG A 75 8.91 8.67 -16.87
N MET A 76 8.83 9.51 -15.83
CA MET A 76 9.13 9.13 -14.44
C MET A 76 8.39 7.86 -14.03
N PHE A 77 7.18 7.63 -14.54
CA PHE A 77 6.41 6.41 -14.28
C PHE A 77 6.67 5.34 -15.33
N GLY A 78 7.25 4.22 -14.92
CA GLY A 78 7.33 3.01 -15.73
C GLY A 78 5.95 2.38 -15.68
N ARG A 79 5.15 2.58 -16.74
CA ARG A 79 3.75 2.14 -16.79
C ARG A 79 3.54 0.69 -16.33
N LYS A 80 4.51 -0.20 -16.58
CA LYS A 80 4.48 -1.60 -16.14
C LYS A 80 4.63 -1.76 -14.63
N ASN A 81 5.61 -1.13 -14.01
CA ASN A 81 5.81 -1.22 -12.55
C ASN A 81 4.66 -0.57 -11.79
N LEU A 82 4.19 0.59 -12.26
CA LEU A 82 3.02 1.25 -11.67
C LEU A 82 1.76 0.38 -11.80
N ALA A 83 1.55 -0.28 -12.96
CA ALA A 83 0.42 -1.19 -13.13
C ALA A 83 0.52 -2.42 -12.22
N LEU A 84 1.71 -3.00 -12.05
CA LEU A 84 1.95 -4.11 -11.11
C LEU A 84 1.65 -3.69 -9.66
N SER A 85 2.20 -2.56 -9.21
CA SER A 85 1.92 -2.01 -7.88
C SER A 85 0.43 -1.72 -7.67
N MET A 86 -0.24 -1.18 -8.68
CA MET A 86 -1.68 -0.93 -8.62
C MET A 86 -2.48 -2.23 -8.50
N VAL A 87 -2.14 -3.26 -9.29
CA VAL A 87 -2.79 -4.58 -9.19
C VAL A 87 -2.54 -5.20 -7.82
N GLN A 88 -1.33 -5.07 -7.27
CA GLN A 88 -1.00 -5.57 -5.94
C GLN A 88 -1.83 -4.86 -4.87
N GLY A 89 -1.88 -3.52 -4.88
CA GLY A 89 -2.72 -2.74 -3.97
C GLY A 89 -4.20 -3.07 -4.08
N VAL A 90 -4.75 -3.22 -5.31
CA VAL A 90 -6.14 -3.65 -5.52
C VAL A 90 -6.39 -5.05 -4.96
N SER A 91 -5.48 -5.99 -5.23
CA SER A 91 -5.64 -7.37 -4.77
C SER A 91 -5.69 -7.46 -3.24
N MET A 92 -4.85 -6.66 -2.58
CA MET A 92 -4.80 -6.54 -1.13
C MET A 92 -6.07 -5.88 -0.57
N LEU A 93 -6.54 -4.79 -1.20
CA LEU A 93 -7.80 -4.15 -0.85
C LEU A 93 -8.97 -5.14 -0.92
N ILE A 94 -9.09 -5.91 -2.01
CA ILE A 94 -10.14 -6.92 -2.18
C ILE A 94 -10.03 -7.99 -1.10
N GLY A 95 -8.83 -8.49 -0.81
CA GLY A 95 -8.60 -9.49 0.22
C GLY A 95 -9.04 -9.02 1.61
N VAL A 96 -8.65 -7.80 1.99
CA VAL A 96 -9.00 -7.21 3.30
C VAL A 96 -10.51 -6.94 3.41
N ILE A 97 -11.14 -6.43 2.35
CA ILE A 97 -12.60 -6.24 2.31
C ILE A 97 -13.32 -7.59 2.42
N ALA A 98 -12.84 -8.64 1.75
CA ALA A 98 -13.46 -9.96 1.82
C ALA A 98 -13.42 -10.52 3.25
N VAL A 99 -12.30 -10.35 3.97
CA VAL A 99 -12.18 -10.74 5.39
C VAL A 99 -13.15 -9.94 6.25
N PHE A 100 -13.29 -8.63 6.01
CA PHE A 100 -14.22 -7.78 6.74
C PHE A 100 -15.68 -8.21 6.55
N LEU A 101 -16.10 -8.43 5.30
CA LEU A 101 -17.45 -8.88 4.97
C LEU A 101 -17.73 -10.28 5.55
N TYR A 102 -16.76 -11.18 5.50
CA TYR A 102 -16.86 -12.50 6.14
C TYR A 102 -17.04 -12.38 7.66
N ALA A 103 -16.27 -11.53 8.33
CA ALA A 103 -16.39 -11.30 9.76
C ALA A 103 -17.75 -10.71 10.15
N LEU A 104 -18.27 -9.76 9.36
CA LEU A 104 -19.62 -9.21 9.54
C LEU A 104 -20.71 -10.28 9.33
N TYR A 105 -20.59 -11.11 8.29
CA TYR A 105 -21.57 -12.16 7.99
C TYR A 105 -21.61 -13.25 9.07
N THR A 106 -20.47 -13.50 9.72
CA THR A 106 -20.36 -14.47 10.83
C THR A 106 -21.00 -13.92 12.13
N GLY A 107 -21.54 -12.69 12.13
CA GLY A 107 -22.18 -12.09 13.28
C GLY A 107 -21.22 -11.72 14.42
N LYS A 108 -19.91 -11.65 14.13
CA LYS A 108 -18.94 -11.13 15.10
C LYS A 108 -19.23 -9.66 15.35
N GLY A 109 -19.07 -9.21 16.60
CA GLY A 109 -19.29 -7.81 16.94
C GLY A 109 -18.44 -6.87 16.06
N GLU A 110 -18.90 -5.65 15.82
CA GLU A 110 -18.21 -4.69 14.94
C GLU A 110 -16.73 -4.49 15.33
N VAL A 111 -16.43 -4.53 16.63
CA VAL A 111 -15.07 -4.38 17.15
C VAL A 111 -14.17 -5.54 16.73
N ASP A 112 -14.67 -6.77 16.75
CA ASP A 112 -13.91 -7.96 16.33
C ASP A 112 -13.65 -7.95 14.83
N ALA A 113 -14.67 -7.58 14.04
CA ALA A 113 -14.53 -7.47 12.59
C ALA A 113 -13.49 -6.42 12.20
N ARG A 114 -13.48 -5.26 12.87
CA ARG A 114 -12.47 -4.21 12.68
C ARG A 114 -11.08 -4.68 13.08
N THR A 115 -10.93 -5.33 14.23
CA THR A 115 -9.64 -5.84 14.72
C THR A 115 -9.03 -6.86 13.75
N LEU A 116 -9.84 -7.80 13.26
CA LEU A 116 -9.39 -8.78 12.27
C LEU A 116 -8.95 -8.11 10.97
N THR A 117 -9.76 -7.18 10.48
CA THR A 117 -9.48 -6.47 9.23
C THR A 117 -8.20 -5.63 9.33
N PHE A 118 -8.01 -4.96 10.46
CA PHE A 118 -6.79 -4.20 10.75
C PHE A 118 -5.57 -5.11 10.83
N ALA A 119 -5.65 -6.24 11.53
CA ALA A 119 -4.55 -7.20 11.63
C ALA A 119 -4.18 -7.78 10.25
N THR A 120 -5.17 -8.14 9.43
CA THR A 120 -4.93 -8.59 8.05
C THR A 120 -4.26 -7.51 7.21
N LEU A 121 -4.72 -6.26 7.31
CA LEU A 121 -4.13 -5.14 6.58
C LEU A 121 -2.65 -4.91 6.96
N VAL A 122 -2.32 -4.98 8.25
CA VAL A 122 -0.94 -4.83 8.76
C VAL A 122 -0.05 -5.95 8.21
N ILE A 123 -0.50 -7.21 8.32
CA ILE A 123 0.27 -8.37 7.83
C ILE A 123 0.49 -8.28 6.32
N SER A 124 -0.55 -7.96 5.55
CA SER A 124 -0.46 -7.82 4.11
C SER A 124 0.48 -6.68 3.69
N ASN A 125 0.55 -5.58 4.46
CA ASN A 125 1.49 -4.48 4.18
C ASN A 125 2.95 -4.89 4.39
N LEU A 126 3.22 -5.80 5.34
CA LEU A 126 4.57 -6.32 5.57
C LEU A 126 5.04 -7.29 4.49
N THR A 127 4.12 -7.89 3.71
CA THR A 127 4.44 -8.84 2.64
C THR A 127 4.64 -8.21 1.26
N LEU A 128 4.46 -6.88 1.16
CA LEU A 128 4.60 -6.07 -0.06
C LEU A 128 6.07 -5.84 -0.40
#